data_AF-A0A345HBI4-F1
#
_entry.id   AF-A0A345HBI4-F1
#
_cell.length_a   1.000
_cell.length_b   1.000
_cell.length_c   1.000
_cell.angle_alpha   90.00
_cell.angle_beta   90.00
_cell.angle_gamma   90.00
#
_symmetry.space_group_name_H-M   'P 1'
#
loop_
_entity.id
_entity.type
_entity.pdbx_description
1 polymer ?
#
loop_
_entity_poly.entity_id
_entity_poly.type
_entity_poly.pdbx_seq_one_letter_code
_entity_poly.pdbx_strand_id
1 'polypeptide(L)' 'MIKSILSGWKNYLAKSEVTEAVAKKRAALCAACPHAQQGKLLAFVKDTLKEVEGAYCNQCGCPLSAKVRSNDICPINKW' A
#
# COMPACT_ATOMS: atom_id res chain seq x y z
N MET A 1 5.81 32.88 -1.80
CA MET A 1 4.50 32.47 -2.34
C MET A 1 4.49 30.99 -2.77
N ILE A 2 5.16 30.59 -3.86
CA ILE A 2 5.17 29.17 -4.33
C ILE A 2 5.72 28.19 -3.28
N LYS A 3 6.83 28.53 -2.61
CA LYS A 3 7.40 27.68 -1.53
C LYS A 3 6.40 27.42 -0.40
N SER A 4 5.59 28.41 -0.04
CA SER A 4 4.58 28.33 1.01
C SER A 4 3.41 27.43 0.62
N ILE A 5 3.00 27.46 -0.65
CA ILE A 5 1.97 26.56 -1.18
C ILE A 5 2.48 25.11 -1.22
N LEU A 6 3.69 24.89 -1.73
CA LEU A 6 4.32 23.57 -1.76
C LEU A 6 4.47 22.96 -0.35
N SER A 7 4.85 23.77 0.65
CA SER A 7 4.88 23.30 2.04
C SER A 7 3.50 22.97 2.59
N GLY A 8 2.45 23.71 2.20
CA GLY A 8 1.07 23.44 2.60
C GLY A 8 0.58 22.09 2.08
N TRP A 9 0.77 21.81 0.79
CA TRP A 9 0.44 20.52 0.17
C TRP A 9 1.24 19.37 0.77
N LYS A 10 2.54 19.56 0.98
CA LYS A 10 3.38 18.57 1.68
C LYS A 10 2.82 18.25 3.06
N ASN A 11 2.48 19.26 3.85
CA ASN A 11 1.94 19.06 5.20
C ASN A 11 0.54 18.46 5.18
N TYR A 12 -0.28 18.71 4.16
CA TYR A 12 -1.59 18.09 4.00
C TYR A 12 -1.46 16.59 3.66
N LEU A 13 -0.57 16.24 2.70
CA LEU A 13 -0.34 14.86 2.24
C LEU A 13 0.48 14.02 3.23
N ALA A 14 1.42 14.64 3.96
CA ALA A 14 2.31 13.94 4.90
C ALA A 14 1.62 13.51 6.21
N LYS A 15 0.34 13.85 6.41
CA LYS A 15 -0.44 13.39 7.59
C LYS A 15 -0.75 11.89 7.58
N SER A 16 -0.28 11.14 6.59
CA SER A 16 -0.35 9.68 6.62
C SER A 16 0.47 9.14 7.80
N GLU A 17 -0.19 8.42 8.71
CA GLU A 17 0.48 7.66 9.78
C GLU A 17 1.46 6.63 9.21
N VAL A 18 1.17 6.14 7.99
CA VAL A 18 2.02 5.20 7.28
C VAL A 18 2.92 5.96 6.32
N THR A 19 4.18 6.10 6.70
CA THR A 19 5.23 6.66 5.86
C THR A 19 5.72 5.64 4.82
N GLU A 20 6.39 6.10 3.76
CA GLU A 20 7.03 5.20 2.79
C GLU A 20 8.09 4.29 3.44
N ALA A 21 8.73 4.73 4.52
CA ALA A 21 9.66 3.87 5.28
C ALA A 21 8.92 2.69 5.95
N VAL A 22 7.76 2.95 6.56
CA VAL A 22 6.91 1.90 7.14
C VAL A 22 6.38 0.97 6.05
N ALA A 23 5.93 1.51 4.92
CA ALA A 23 5.44 0.73 3.79
C ALA A 23 6.53 -0.21 3.24
N LYS A 24 7.77 0.26 3.08
CA LYS A 24 8.90 -0.58 2.65
C LYS A 24 9.22 -1.69 3.64
N LYS A 25 9.21 -1.39 4.95
CA LYS A 25 9.40 -2.40 6.00
C LYS A 25 8.33 -3.48 5.92
N ARG A 26 7.05 -3.09 5.81
CA ARG A 26 5.92 -4.03 5.68
C ARG A 26 5.99 -4.83 4.38
N ALA A 27 6.39 -4.22 3.26
CA ALA A 27 6.59 -4.91 2.00
C ALA A 27 7.67 -5.99 2.09
N ALA A 28 8.78 -5.74 2.81
CA ALA A 28 9.80 -6.75 3.06
C ALA A 28 9.26 -7.94 3.88
N LEU A 29 8.39 -7.68 4.87
CA LEU A 29 7.70 -8.74 5.63
C LEU A 29 6.79 -9.57 4.72
N CYS A 30 6.04 -8.92 3.84
CA CYS A 30 5.17 -9.61 2.89
C CYS A 30 5.96 -10.41 1.83
N ALA A 31 7.13 -9.93 1.40
CA ALA A 31 7.96 -10.63 0.41
C ALA A 31 8.44 -12.01 0.91
N ALA A 32 8.61 -12.18 2.22
CA ALA A 32 8.98 -13.46 2.84
C ALA A 32 7.75 -14.23 3.41
N CYS A 33 6.53 -13.71 3.23
CA CYS A 33 5.34 -14.28 3.85
C CYS A 33 4.80 -15.45 3.02
N PRO A 34 4.50 -16.62 3.62
CA PRO A 34 3.95 -17.77 2.88
C PRO A 34 2.54 -17.54 2.34
N HIS A 35 1.86 -16.47 2.80
CA HIS A 35 0.54 -16.10 2.32
C HIS A 35 0.58 -15.01 1.23
N ALA A 36 1.75 -14.50 0.85
CA ALA A 36 1.87 -13.61 -0.30
C ALA A 36 1.84 -14.45 -1.59
N GLN A 37 0.90 -14.14 -2.48
CA GLN A 37 0.72 -14.84 -3.74
C GLN A 37 0.64 -13.85 -4.90
N GLN A 38 0.97 -14.32 -6.12
CA GLN A 38 0.74 -13.57 -7.36
C GLN A 38 -0.62 -13.98 -7.93
N GLY A 39 -1.36 -13.02 -8.47
CA GLY A 39 -2.64 -13.28 -9.09
C GLY A 39 -3.18 -12.05 -9.78
N LYS A 40 -4.46 -12.12 -10.14
CA LYS A 40 -5.14 -11.04 -10.83
C LYS A 40 -5.91 -10.17 -9.83
N LEU A 41 -5.78 -8.85 -10.00
CA LEU A 41 -6.31 -7.85 -9.10
C LEU A 41 -7.03 -6.78 -9.90
N LEU A 42 -8.11 -6.23 -9.34
CA LEU A 42 -8.75 -5.05 -9.92
C LEU A 42 -8.01 -3.80 -9.45
N ALA A 43 -7.54 -3.01 -10.41
CA ALA A 43 -6.89 -1.73 -10.17
C ALA A 43 -7.48 -0.65 -11.07
N PHE A 44 -7.55 0.57 -10.55
CA PHE A 44 -7.85 1.74 -11.37
C PHE A 44 -6.64 2.07 -12.24
N VAL A 45 -6.83 2.01 -13.55
CA VAL A 45 -5.85 2.47 -14.55
C VAL A 45 -6.48 3.62 -15.31
N LYS A 46 -5.90 4.82 -15.13
CA LYS A 46 -6.47 6.11 -15.51
C LYS A 46 -7.77 6.34 -14.73
N ASP A 47 -8.91 5.93 -15.26
CA ASP A 47 -10.23 6.09 -14.61
C ASP A 47 -11.12 4.84 -14.78
N THR A 48 -10.51 3.72 -15.18
CA THR A 48 -11.23 2.46 -15.44
C THR A 48 -10.71 1.36 -14.54
N LEU A 49 -11.62 0.55 -14.00
CA LEU A 49 -11.27 -0.70 -13.32
C LEU A 49 -10.77 -1.71 -14.36
N LYS A 50 -9.55 -2.16 -14.19
CA LYS A 50 -8.93 -3.19 -15.03
C LYS A 50 -8.36 -4.30 -14.17
N GLU A 51 -8.40 -5.51 -14.73
CA GLU A 51 -7.69 -6.66 -14.18
C GLU A 51 -6.21 -6.55 -14.52
N VAL A 52 -5.35 -6.60 -13.50
CA VAL A 52 -3.90 -6.52 -13.61
C VAL A 52 -3.26 -7.64 -12.80
N GLU A 53 -2.08 -8.11 -13.23
CA GLU A 53 -1.30 -9.05 -12.42
C GLU A 53 -0.59 -8.33 -11.27
N GLY A 54 -0.61 -8.92 -10.09
CA GLY A 54 0.09 -8.38 -8.94
C GLY A 54 0.01 -9.25 -7.69
N ALA A 55 0.74 -8.81 -6.66
CA ALA A 55 0.85 -9.54 -5.42
C ALA A 55 -0.31 -9.22 -4.45
N TYR A 56 -0.89 -10.25 -3.86
CA TYR A 56 -1.97 -10.14 -2.88
C TYR A 56 -1.73 -11.04 -1.67
N CYS A 57 -2.44 -10.75 -0.58
CA CYS A 57 -2.41 -11.56 0.63
C CYS A 57 -3.52 -12.63 0.56
N ASN A 58 -3.16 -13.91 0.60
CA ASN A 58 -4.12 -15.02 0.56
C ASN A 58 -4.96 -15.17 1.85
N GLN A 59 -4.64 -14.42 2.91
CA GLN A 59 -5.43 -14.42 4.16
C GLN A 59 -6.57 -13.39 4.15
N CYS A 60 -6.34 -12.22 3.56
CA CYS A 60 -7.34 -11.14 3.56
C CYS A 60 -7.77 -10.67 2.17
N GLY A 61 -7.21 -11.24 1.10
CA GLY A 61 -7.50 -10.90 -0.29
C GLY A 61 -6.97 -9.54 -0.76
N CYS A 62 -6.33 -8.75 0.11
CA CYS A 62 -5.93 -7.38 -0.23
C CYS A 62 -4.73 -7.35 -1.19
N PRO A 63 -4.71 -6.43 -2.18
CA PRO A 63 -3.51 -6.07 -2.93
C PRO A 63 -2.40 -5.62 -1.98
N LEU A 64 -1.22 -6.25 -2.06
CA LEU A 64 -0.10 -5.93 -1.15
C LEU A 64 0.43 -4.51 -1.37
N SER A 65 0.35 -3.99 -2.60
CA SER A 65 0.75 -2.62 -2.94
C SER A 65 -0.02 -1.56 -2.15
N ALA A 66 -1.30 -1.82 -1.85
CA ALA A 66 -2.15 -0.96 -1.04
C ALA A 66 -2.07 -1.32 0.46
N LYS A 67 -2.12 -2.61 0.82
CA LYS A 67 -2.15 -3.08 2.21
C LYS A 67 -0.97 -2.54 3.03
N VAL A 68 0.25 -2.57 2.49
CA VAL A 68 1.45 -2.10 3.21
C VAL A 68 1.46 -0.59 3.49
N ARG A 69 0.68 0.18 2.72
CA ARG A 69 0.51 1.63 2.86
C ARG A 69 -0.73 2.03 3.67
N SER A 70 -1.54 1.06 4.08
CA SER A 70 -2.78 1.32 4.83
C SER A 70 -2.56 1.30 6.34
N ASN A 71 -3.47 1.92 7.09
CA ASN A 71 -3.53 1.83 8.56
C ASN A 71 -4.10 0.49 9.07
N ASP A 72 -4.39 -0.45 8.15
CA ASP A 72 -4.94 -1.76 8.50
C ASP A 72 -3.86 -2.70 9.08
N ILE A 73 -4.29 -3.67 9.87
CA ILE A 73 -3.45 -4.60 10.63
C ILE A 73 -3.21 -5.87 9.81
N CYS A 74 -2.06 -6.50 10.01
CA CYS A 74 -1.79 -7.80 9.39
C CYS A 74 -2.68 -8.89 10.03
N PRO A 75 -3.40 -9.74 9.26
CA PRO A 75 -4.24 -10.80 9.84
C PRO A 75 -3.45 -11.84 10.65
N ILE A 76 -2.13 -11.92 10.43
CA ILE A 76 -1.21 -12.78 11.20
C ILE A 76 -0.28 -11.97 12.12
N ASN A 77 -0.66 -10.72 12.43
CA ASN A 77 -0.03 -9.84 13.41
C ASN A 77 1.48 -9.59 13.19
N LYS A 78 1.91 -9.42 11.93
CA LYS A 78 3.29 -9.04 11.58
C LYS A 78 3.57 -7.53 11.71
N TRP A 79 2.51 -6.72 11.82
CA TRP A 79 2.49 -5.31 12.18
C TRP A 79 1.08 -4.92 12.60
#